data_AF-A0AAE1DRL1-F1
#
_entry.id   AF-A0AAE1DRL1-F1
#
_cell.length_a   1.000
_cell.length_b   1.000
_cell.length_c   1.000
_cell.angle_alpha   90.00
_cell.angle_beta   90.00
_cell.angle_gamma   90.00
#
_symmetry.space_group_name_H-M   'P 1'
#
loop_
_entity.id
_entity.type
_entity.pdbx_description
1 polymer ?
#
loop_
_entity_poly.entity_id
_entity_poly.type
_entity_poly.pdbx_seq_one_letter_code
_entity_poly.pdbx_strand_id
1 'polypeptide(L)'
;ACPKIELLSFQSSFKENEDFLVAGEDTTVIQFEVSGNNSVHSFDGKNGPQFYFTTTDMVSHEGCLGFDPDTGSCTKRTGVRDACSCEMKTSNKYWLSYTKTATLDTSRATVYLLWPGKPDLRSDNYTFPEIKASFGVTEYIKIFIGVGLVALLATVAGVGVMCYNRTGGAEARNINAQGQVPAVVRTQMETEHQKETVEKQQQADDEIQNLHTSQNTVSSQNDATFV
;
A
#
# COMPACT_ATOMS: atom_id res chain seq x y z
N ALA A 1 -28.52 14.85 21.10
CA ALA A 1 -28.71 13.38 21.28
C ALA A 1 -27.37 12.79 21.69
N CYS A 2 -27.34 11.78 22.56
CA CYS A 2 -26.08 11.11 22.89
C CYS A 2 -25.51 10.46 21.62
N PRO A 3 -24.23 10.70 21.29
CA PRO A 3 -23.62 10.06 20.14
C PRO A 3 -23.60 8.54 20.30
N LYS A 4 -23.69 7.83 19.18
CA LYS A 4 -23.72 6.37 19.09
C LYS A 4 -22.89 5.89 17.92
N ILE A 5 -22.31 4.70 18.08
CA ILE A 5 -21.57 3.97 17.04
C ILE A 5 -22.16 2.55 17.01
N GLU A 6 -22.70 2.14 15.88
CA GLU A 6 -23.33 0.83 15.70
C GLU A 6 -22.74 0.14 14.47
N LEU A 7 -22.33 -1.14 14.59
CA LEU A 7 -21.89 -1.90 13.42
C LEU A 7 -23.08 -2.21 12.52
N LEU A 8 -22.95 -1.87 11.24
CA LEU A 8 -23.92 -2.24 10.22
C LEU A 8 -23.53 -3.52 9.50
N SER A 9 -22.26 -3.64 9.10
CA SER A 9 -21.79 -4.82 8.39
C SER A 9 -20.30 -5.05 8.56
N PHE A 10 -19.93 -6.32 8.51
CA PHE A 10 -18.55 -6.80 8.40
C PHE A 10 -18.55 -7.86 7.32
N GLN A 11 -18.04 -7.53 6.14
CA GLN A 11 -18.04 -8.41 4.97
C GLN A 11 -16.61 -8.60 4.50
N SER A 12 -16.26 -9.81 4.08
CA SER A 12 -14.95 -10.10 3.51
C SER A 12 -15.12 -10.79 2.16
N SER A 13 -14.16 -10.63 1.26
CA SER A 13 -14.24 -11.14 -0.11
C SER A 13 -13.89 -12.62 -0.28
N PHE A 14 -13.75 -13.38 0.81
CA PHE A 14 -13.36 -14.79 0.73
C PHE A 14 -14.28 -15.57 -0.21
N LYS A 15 -13.73 -16.56 -0.90
CA LYS A 15 -14.52 -17.52 -1.69
C LYS A 15 -15.35 -18.34 -0.71
N GLU A 16 -16.60 -18.66 -1.05
CA GLU A 16 -17.56 -19.38 -0.17
C GLU A 16 -17.04 -20.70 0.47
N ASN A 17 -15.93 -21.27 -0.04
CA ASN A 17 -15.34 -22.52 0.44
C ASN A 17 -14.04 -22.34 1.25
N GLU A 18 -13.65 -21.10 1.58
CA GLU A 18 -12.42 -20.80 2.31
C GLU A 18 -12.72 -20.03 3.61
N ASP A 19 -12.20 -20.52 4.73
CA ASP A 19 -12.32 -19.88 6.05
C ASP A 19 -11.22 -18.82 6.31
N PHE A 20 -10.49 -18.41 5.27
CA PHE A 20 -9.36 -17.48 5.37
C PHE A 20 -9.33 -16.50 4.19
N LEU A 21 -8.59 -15.40 4.36
CA LEU A 21 -8.31 -14.42 3.33
C LEU A 21 -6.93 -14.64 2.72
N VAL A 22 -6.80 -14.36 1.43
CA VAL A 22 -5.52 -14.38 0.72
C VAL A 22 -4.88 -12.99 0.73
N ALA A 23 -3.68 -12.89 1.30
CA ALA A 23 -2.95 -11.63 1.42
C ALA A 23 -2.71 -10.96 0.05
N GLY A 24 -3.03 -9.68 -0.06
CA GLY A 24 -2.89 -8.87 -1.29
C GLY A 24 -4.00 -9.05 -2.33
N GLU A 25 -4.81 -10.11 -2.20
CA GLU A 25 -5.91 -10.42 -3.12
C GLU A 25 -7.26 -10.04 -2.52
N ASP A 26 -7.52 -10.49 -1.30
CA ASP A 26 -8.78 -10.30 -0.61
C ASP A 26 -8.89 -8.97 0.14
N THR A 27 -10.12 -8.60 0.46
CA THR A 27 -10.46 -7.39 1.22
C THR A 27 -11.52 -7.67 2.27
N THR A 28 -11.49 -6.90 3.35
CA THR A 28 -12.57 -6.80 4.33
C THR A 28 -13.15 -5.39 4.28
N VAL A 29 -14.48 -5.30 4.25
CA VAL A 29 -15.24 -4.06 4.36
C VAL A 29 -15.98 -4.08 5.69
N ILE A 30 -15.64 -3.14 6.56
CA ILE A 30 -16.36 -2.88 7.80
C ILE A 30 -17.15 -1.59 7.67
N GLN A 31 -18.39 -1.57 8.13
CA GLN A 31 -19.27 -0.42 8.06
C GLN A 31 -19.93 -0.15 9.41
N PHE A 32 -19.87 1.10 9.84
CA PHE A 32 -20.53 1.61 11.04
C PHE A 32 -21.56 2.68 10.68
N GLU A 33 -22.66 2.68 11.42
CA GLU A 33 -23.51 3.86 11.56
C GLU A 33 -23.01 4.68 12.75
N VAL A 34 -22.75 5.95 12.51
CA VAL A 34 -22.51 6.93 13.56
C VAL A 34 -23.67 7.91 13.58
N SER A 35 -24.23 8.14 14.76
CA SER A 35 -25.38 9.04 14.90
C SER A 35 -25.32 9.86 16.17
N GLY A 36 -26.03 10.99 16.18
CA GLY A 36 -25.93 11.99 17.24
C GLY A 36 -24.68 12.86 17.08
N ASN A 37 -24.70 14.04 17.66
CA ASN A 37 -23.58 14.98 17.69
C ASN A 37 -23.77 15.85 18.94
N ASN A 38 -22.68 16.29 19.55
CA ASN A 38 -22.68 17.24 20.64
C ASN A 38 -21.41 18.12 20.57
N SER A 39 -21.19 18.98 21.56
CA SER A 39 -20.02 19.87 21.58
C SER A 39 -18.66 19.17 21.72
N VAL A 40 -18.65 17.85 21.95
CA VAL A 40 -17.45 17.06 22.25
C VAL A 40 -17.16 16.05 21.14
N HIS A 41 -18.20 15.53 20.49
CA HIS A 41 -18.14 14.54 19.43
C HIS A 41 -18.79 15.10 18.18
N SER A 42 -17.98 15.73 17.34
CA SER A 42 -18.38 16.36 16.09
C SER A 42 -17.99 15.51 14.88
N PHE A 43 -18.65 15.75 13.75
CA PHE A 43 -18.32 15.15 12.46
C PHE A 43 -17.35 16.02 11.65
N ASP A 44 -16.36 16.61 12.32
CA ASP A 44 -15.46 17.62 11.76
C ASP A 44 -14.08 17.05 11.48
N GLY A 45 -13.86 16.61 10.23
CA GLY A 45 -12.55 16.27 9.70
C GLY A 45 -11.73 15.42 10.69
N LYS A 46 -10.68 16.03 11.26
CA LYS A 46 -9.76 15.39 12.22
C LYS A 46 -10.35 15.01 13.59
N ASN A 47 -11.41 15.65 14.09
CA ASN A 47 -12.05 15.23 15.35
C ASN A 47 -13.29 14.35 15.12
N GLY A 48 -13.60 14.04 13.86
CA GLY A 48 -14.59 13.05 13.48
C GLY A 48 -14.21 11.63 13.89
N PRO A 49 -15.15 10.67 13.77
CA PRO A 49 -14.85 9.26 13.96
C PRO A 49 -13.79 8.76 12.97
N GLN A 50 -12.84 7.99 13.48
CA GLN A 50 -11.68 7.47 12.76
C GLN A 50 -11.58 5.95 12.94
N PHE A 51 -11.13 5.26 11.91
CA PHE A 51 -10.86 3.84 12.01
C PHE A 51 -9.48 3.61 12.62
N TYR A 52 -9.39 2.61 13.49
CA TYR A 52 -8.13 2.10 14.02
C TYR A 52 -8.10 0.60 13.81
N PHE A 53 -6.91 0.07 13.57
CA PHE A 53 -6.69 -1.37 13.53
C PHE A 53 -5.43 -1.73 14.31
N THR A 54 -5.39 -2.95 14.82
CA THR A 54 -4.17 -3.49 15.41
C THR A 54 -3.44 -4.37 14.41
N THR A 55 -2.15 -4.58 14.65
CA THR A 55 -1.32 -5.56 13.97
C THR A 55 -1.09 -6.78 14.86
N THR A 56 -0.47 -7.83 14.32
CA THR A 56 -0.19 -9.10 15.03
C THR A 56 0.78 -8.94 16.20
N ASP A 57 1.59 -7.88 16.21
CA ASP A 57 2.43 -7.46 17.33
C ASP A 57 1.68 -6.61 18.37
N MET A 58 0.35 -6.48 18.23
CA MET A 58 -0.55 -5.70 19.10
C MET A 58 -0.30 -4.19 19.09
N VAL A 59 0.39 -3.67 18.07
CA VAL A 59 0.51 -2.22 17.86
C VAL A 59 -0.78 -1.69 17.22
N SER A 60 -1.29 -0.55 17.70
CA SER A 60 -2.46 0.10 17.13
C SER A 60 -2.02 1.14 16.11
N HIS A 61 -2.62 1.08 14.93
CA HIS A 61 -2.40 2.01 13.83
C HIS A 61 -3.68 2.79 13.54
N GLU A 62 -3.51 4.08 13.23
CA GLU A 62 -4.58 4.88 12.65
C GLU A 62 -4.85 4.38 11.23
N GLY A 63 -6.13 4.13 10.93
CA GLY A 63 -6.59 3.85 9.58
C GLY A 63 -6.75 5.15 8.79
N CYS A 64 -7.64 5.11 7.80
CA CYS A 64 -8.01 6.31 7.06
C CYS A 64 -9.16 7.07 7.74
N LEU A 65 -9.32 8.34 7.35
CA LEU A 65 -10.43 9.20 7.77
C LEU A 65 -11.60 9.06 6.79
N GLY A 66 -12.82 8.88 7.31
CA GLY A 66 -14.03 8.94 6.48
C GLY A 66 -14.36 10.37 6.05
N PHE A 67 -14.01 11.35 6.88
CA PHE A 67 -14.20 12.78 6.62
C PHE A 67 -12.90 13.40 6.09
N ASP A 68 -13.03 14.37 5.20
CA ASP A 68 -11.94 15.18 4.74
C ASP A 68 -11.40 16.04 5.90
N PRO A 69 -10.10 15.99 6.22
CA PRO A 69 -9.55 16.61 7.43
C PRO A 69 -9.66 18.14 7.41
N ASP A 70 -9.62 18.76 6.23
CA ASP A 70 -9.61 20.21 6.07
C ASP A 70 -11.02 20.80 6.04
N THR A 71 -11.94 20.13 5.34
CA THR A 71 -13.30 20.65 5.10
C THR A 71 -14.36 19.99 5.98
N GLY A 72 -14.06 18.84 6.59
CA GLY A 72 -15.05 18.01 7.29
C GLY A 72 -16.09 17.37 6.37
N SER A 73 -15.92 17.46 5.05
CA SER A 73 -16.85 16.87 4.09
C SER A 73 -16.72 15.34 4.07
N CYS A 74 -17.81 14.63 3.82
CA CYS A 74 -17.73 13.19 3.59
C CYS A 74 -16.86 12.88 2.35
N THR A 75 -15.95 11.92 2.48
CA THR A 75 -15.21 11.38 1.32
C THR A 75 -15.91 10.15 0.76
N LYS A 76 -16.10 10.07 -0.56
CA LYS A 76 -16.71 8.90 -1.22
C LYS A 76 -15.64 8.06 -1.90
N ARG A 77 -15.12 7.05 -1.21
CA ARG A 77 -14.09 6.11 -1.71
C ARG A 77 -14.51 4.64 -1.63
N THR A 78 -15.82 4.37 -1.72
CA THR A 78 -16.36 3.00 -1.71
C THR A 78 -15.75 2.16 -2.83
N GLY A 79 -15.29 0.95 -2.50
CA GLY A 79 -14.69 0.01 -3.47
C GLY A 79 -13.21 0.27 -3.77
N VAL A 80 -12.60 1.31 -3.20
CA VAL A 80 -11.15 1.54 -3.27
C VAL A 80 -10.46 0.73 -2.16
N ARG A 81 -9.35 0.05 -2.49
CA ARG A 81 -8.54 -0.69 -1.52
C ARG A 81 -7.91 0.25 -0.50
N ASP A 82 -7.84 -0.19 0.75
CA ASP A 82 -7.24 0.55 1.88
C ASP A 82 -7.78 1.99 2.01
N ALA A 83 -9.09 2.15 1.82
CA ALA A 83 -9.75 3.44 1.80
C ALA A 83 -10.98 3.49 2.71
N CYS A 84 -11.27 4.71 3.16
CA CYS A 84 -12.41 5.00 4.01
C CYS A 84 -13.42 5.80 3.21
N SER A 85 -14.69 5.55 3.47
CA SER A 85 -15.77 6.33 2.89
C SER A 85 -16.78 6.77 3.93
N CYS A 86 -17.41 7.89 3.66
CA CYS A 86 -18.44 8.52 4.47
C CYS A 86 -19.63 8.81 3.57
N GLU A 87 -20.82 8.45 4.06
CA GLU A 87 -22.06 8.79 3.41
C GLU A 87 -23.04 9.37 4.42
N MET A 88 -23.47 10.61 4.19
CA MET A 88 -24.50 11.25 5.02
C MET A 88 -25.86 10.63 4.71
N LYS A 89 -26.52 10.08 5.74
CA LYS A 89 -27.89 9.53 5.61
C LYS A 89 -28.94 10.53 6.05
N THR A 90 -28.68 11.21 7.16
CA THR A 90 -29.47 12.36 7.63
C THR A 90 -28.50 13.41 8.16
N SER A 91 -29.01 14.58 8.56
CA SER A 91 -28.19 15.67 9.12
C SER A 91 -27.41 15.30 10.40
N ASN A 92 -27.72 14.16 11.01
CA ASN A 92 -27.13 13.69 12.27
C ASN A 92 -26.78 12.19 12.24
N LYS A 93 -26.66 11.60 11.05
CA LYS A 93 -26.38 10.18 10.85
C LYS A 93 -25.50 9.98 9.62
N TYR A 94 -24.41 9.27 9.79
CA TYR A 94 -23.47 8.93 8.73
C TYR A 94 -23.20 7.44 8.73
N TRP A 95 -22.97 6.90 7.54
CA TRP A 95 -22.39 5.58 7.36
C TRP A 95 -20.92 5.74 7.03
N LEU A 96 -20.06 5.17 7.87
CA LEU A 96 -18.62 5.15 7.68
C LEU A 96 -18.22 3.74 7.30
N SER A 97 -17.46 3.60 6.23
CA SER A 97 -16.92 2.31 5.82
C SER A 97 -15.41 2.36 5.74
N TYR A 98 -14.75 1.25 6.07
CA TYR A 98 -13.33 1.04 5.85
C TYR A 98 -13.14 -0.25 5.07
N THR A 99 -12.52 -0.14 3.89
CA THR A 99 -12.08 -1.27 3.09
C THR A 99 -10.60 -1.49 3.35
N LYS A 100 -10.24 -2.64 3.92
CA LYS A 100 -8.86 -3.04 4.23
C LYS A 100 -8.47 -4.22 3.34
N THR A 101 -7.37 -4.09 2.61
CA THR A 101 -6.77 -5.24 1.93
C THR A 101 -6.16 -6.19 2.95
N ALA A 102 -6.36 -7.49 2.75
CA ALA A 102 -5.84 -8.53 3.62
C ALA A 102 -4.30 -8.51 3.59
N THR A 103 -3.70 -8.41 4.77
CA THR A 103 -2.24 -8.41 4.95
C THR A 103 -1.88 -9.34 6.10
N LEU A 104 -0.71 -10.00 6.04
CA LEU A 104 -0.33 -11.00 7.06
C LEU A 104 -0.22 -10.40 8.46
N ASP A 105 0.22 -9.15 8.57
CA ASP A 105 0.36 -8.38 9.80
C ASP A 105 -1.00 -7.98 10.43
N THR A 106 -2.11 -8.11 9.72
CA THR A 106 -3.45 -7.86 10.25
C THR A 106 -4.26 -9.13 10.51
N SER A 107 -3.65 -10.31 10.35
CA SER A 107 -4.33 -11.58 10.59
C SER A 107 -4.76 -11.76 12.05
N ARG A 108 -6.04 -12.09 12.28
CA ARG A 108 -6.63 -12.18 13.63
C ARG A 108 -6.47 -10.92 14.48
N ALA A 109 -6.10 -9.81 13.87
CA ALA A 109 -5.98 -8.53 14.53
C ALA A 109 -7.37 -7.87 14.60
N THR A 110 -7.48 -6.74 15.30
CA THR A 110 -8.77 -6.08 15.54
C THR A 110 -8.90 -4.78 14.78
N VAL A 111 -10.13 -4.42 14.40
CA VAL A 111 -10.51 -3.11 13.86
C VAL A 111 -11.66 -2.54 14.68
N TYR A 112 -11.62 -1.23 14.91
CA TYR A 112 -12.63 -0.52 15.67
C TYR A 112 -12.73 0.93 15.18
N LEU A 113 -13.83 1.59 15.51
CA LEU A 113 -14.02 3.01 15.29
C LEU A 113 -13.82 3.76 16.60
N LEU A 114 -12.98 4.78 16.58
CA LEU A 114 -12.76 5.70 17.68
C LEU A 114 -13.32 7.07 17.29
N TRP A 115 -14.16 7.64 18.13
CA TRP A 115 -14.64 9.01 18.00
C TRP A 115 -14.03 9.86 19.11
N PRO A 116 -13.02 10.68 18.77
CA PRO A 116 -12.31 11.50 19.74
C PRO A 116 -13.26 12.39 20.54
N GLY A 117 -12.99 12.54 21.83
CA GLY A 117 -13.76 13.36 22.75
C GLY A 117 -13.34 13.22 24.21
N LYS A 118 -14.15 13.79 25.11
CA LYS A 118 -13.97 13.66 26.57
C LYS A 118 -15.29 13.22 27.21
N PRO A 119 -15.51 11.91 27.42
CA PRO A 119 -14.61 10.78 27.11
C PRO A 119 -14.59 10.44 25.61
N ASP A 120 -13.57 9.72 25.15
CA ASP A 120 -13.59 9.12 23.81
C ASP A 120 -14.71 8.08 23.73
N LEU A 121 -15.36 7.99 22.56
CA LEU A 121 -16.33 6.93 22.28
C LEU A 121 -15.69 5.90 21.35
N ARG A 122 -15.79 4.63 21.70
CA ARG A 122 -15.21 3.53 20.94
C ARG A 122 -16.29 2.52 20.59
N SER A 123 -16.26 1.98 19.37
CA SER A 123 -17.05 0.80 19.03
C SER A 123 -16.52 -0.45 19.73
N ASP A 124 -17.26 -1.55 19.60
CA ASP A 124 -16.69 -2.87 19.85
C ASP A 124 -15.51 -3.16 18.91
N ASN A 125 -14.64 -4.07 19.32
CA ASN A 125 -13.54 -4.56 18.50
C ASN A 125 -14.03 -5.70 17.60
N TYR A 126 -13.68 -5.64 16.32
CA TYR A 126 -13.98 -6.68 15.35
C TYR A 126 -12.70 -7.33 14.86
N THR A 127 -12.65 -8.66 14.92
CA THR A 127 -11.46 -9.41 14.58
C THR A 127 -11.45 -9.76 13.10
N PHE A 128 -10.36 -9.45 12.40
CA PHE A 128 -10.12 -9.93 11.04
C PHE A 128 -10.03 -11.46 11.02
N PRO A 129 -10.49 -12.13 9.94
CA PRO A 129 -10.30 -13.56 9.77
C PRO A 129 -8.81 -13.97 9.75
N GLU A 130 -8.56 -15.27 9.68
CA GLU A 130 -7.23 -15.77 9.37
C GLU A 130 -6.82 -15.31 7.96
N ILE A 131 -5.56 -14.90 7.79
CA ILE A 131 -5.02 -14.40 6.53
C ILE A 131 -3.80 -15.25 6.20
N LYS A 132 -3.77 -15.80 4.99
CA LYS A 132 -2.68 -16.65 4.50
C LYS A 132 -1.93 -15.94 3.38
N ALA A 133 -0.66 -16.30 3.23
CA ALA A 133 0.15 -15.78 2.14
C ALA A 133 -0.48 -16.19 0.81
N SER A 134 -0.54 -15.27 -0.16
CA SER A 134 -0.73 -15.68 -1.55
C SER A 134 0.48 -16.51 -1.93
N PHE A 135 0.29 -17.81 -2.09
CA PHE A 135 1.24 -18.63 -2.83
C PHE A 135 1.07 -18.25 -4.29
N GLY A 136 1.54 -17.06 -4.64
CA GLY A 136 1.64 -16.60 -6.00
C GLY A 136 2.28 -17.74 -6.76
N VAL A 137 1.49 -18.40 -7.60
CA VAL A 137 1.97 -19.51 -8.40
C VAL A 137 3.21 -18.97 -9.08
N THR A 138 4.31 -19.63 -8.82
CA THR A 138 5.61 -19.42 -9.46
C THR A 138 5.48 -19.84 -10.94
N GLU A 139 4.47 -19.31 -11.64
CA GLU A 139 4.17 -19.54 -13.05
C GLU A 139 5.21 -18.88 -13.96
N TYR A 140 6.12 -18.07 -13.38
CA TYR A 140 7.32 -17.61 -14.06
C TYR A 140 8.41 -18.68 -14.21
N ILE A 141 8.40 -19.77 -13.44
CA ILE A 141 9.47 -20.80 -13.55
C ILE A 141 9.26 -21.73 -14.76
N LYS A 142 8.04 -21.85 -15.29
CA LYS A 142 7.80 -22.66 -16.49
C LYS A 142 8.30 -22.01 -17.79
N ILE A 143 8.43 -20.68 -17.84
CA ILE A 143 8.89 -19.98 -19.06
C ILE A 143 10.42 -19.97 -19.17
N PHE A 144 11.16 -19.90 -18.05
CA PHE A 144 12.62 -19.91 -18.11
C PHE A 144 13.25 -21.28 -18.42
N ILE A 145 12.58 -22.38 -18.09
CA ILE A 145 13.06 -23.73 -18.48
C ILE A 145 12.74 -24.04 -19.95
N GLY A 146 11.69 -23.43 -20.52
CA GLY A 146 11.31 -23.63 -21.93
C GLY A 146 12.14 -22.85 -22.95
N VAL A 147 12.58 -21.63 -22.64
CA VAL A 147 13.30 -20.76 -23.60
C VAL A 147 14.83 -20.87 -23.46
N GLY A 148 15.34 -21.12 -22.25
CA GLY A 148 16.78 -21.28 -22.01
C GLY A 148 17.40 -22.56 -22.61
N LEU A 149 16.60 -23.59 -22.86
CA LEU A 149 17.07 -24.87 -23.40
C LEU A 149 17.06 -24.95 -24.93
N VAL A 150 16.34 -24.05 -25.61
CA VAL A 150 16.34 -23.98 -27.09
C VAL A 150 17.48 -23.10 -27.61
N ALA A 151 17.93 -22.10 -26.85
CA ALA A 151 19.05 -21.24 -27.24
C ALA A 151 20.43 -21.90 -27.08
N LEU A 152 20.56 -22.97 -26.27
CA LEU A 152 21.83 -23.67 -26.07
C LEU A 152 22.11 -24.79 -27.11
N LEU A 153 21.15 -25.11 -27.98
CA LEU A 153 21.31 -26.13 -29.03
C LEU A 153 21.61 -25.56 -30.42
N ALA A 154 21.64 -24.24 -30.59
CA ALA A 154 21.87 -23.60 -31.89
C ALA A 154 23.31 -23.12 -32.15
N THR A 155 24.25 -23.28 -31.20
CA THR A 155 25.62 -22.74 -31.31
C THR A 155 26.69 -23.75 -31.75
N VAL A 156 26.35 -25.01 -32.06
CA VAL A 156 27.35 -26.04 -32.43
C VAL A 156 27.33 -26.42 -33.92
N ALA A 157 26.57 -25.72 -34.77
CA ALA A 157 26.61 -25.99 -36.21
C ALA A 157 26.67 -24.70 -37.03
N GLY A 158 27.77 -24.53 -37.76
CA GLY A 158 27.74 -23.79 -39.02
C GLY A 158 28.58 -22.53 -39.08
N VAL A 159 29.87 -22.76 -39.33
CA VAL A 159 30.73 -21.87 -40.13
C VAL A 159 29.98 -21.43 -41.39
N GLY A 160 29.93 -20.12 -41.67
CA GLY A 160 29.26 -19.62 -42.86
C GLY A 160 29.40 -18.11 -43.05
N VAL A 161 30.59 -17.70 -43.49
CA VAL A 161 30.86 -16.39 -44.08
C VAL A 161 29.85 -16.09 -45.19
N MET A 162 29.15 -14.96 -45.14
CA MET A 162 28.74 -14.27 -46.37
C MET A 162 28.49 -12.78 -46.12
N CYS A 163 29.27 -11.96 -46.83
CA CYS A 163 29.08 -10.53 -47.00
C CYS A 163 27.81 -10.27 -47.83
N TYR A 164 27.04 -9.22 -47.51
CA TYR A 164 26.21 -8.56 -48.52
C TYR A 164 26.13 -7.06 -48.26
N ASN A 165 26.73 -6.29 -49.16
CA ASN A 165 26.49 -4.87 -49.34
C ASN A 165 25.09 -4.67 -49.95
N ARG A 166 24.31 -3.71 -49.46
CA ARG A 166 23.22 -3.12 -50.25
C ARG A 166 23.11 -1.62 -50.03
N THR A 167 23.44 -0.91 -51.10
CA THR A 167 23.29 0.52 -51.38
C THR A 167 21.84 0.93 -51.69
N GLY A 168 21.52 2.19 -51.37
CA GLY A 168 20.42 2.99 -51.96
C GLY A 168 19.08 2.86 -51.23
N GLY A 169 18.28 3.90 -51.02
CA GLY A 169 18.30 5.25 -51.56
C GLY A 169 17.27 6.14 -50.84
N ALA A 170 17.34 7.43 -51.14
CA ALA A 170 16.56 8.52 -50.57
C ALA A 170 15.06 8.46 -50.88
N GLU A 171 14.23 8.99 -49.98
CA GLU A 171 13.11 9.85 -50.38
C GLU A 171 12.82 10.88 -49.28
N ALA A 172 12.92 12.16 -49.67
CA ALA A 172 12.53 13.32 -48.87
C ALA A 172 11.09 13.70 -49.21
N ARG A 173 10.25 13.99 -48.21
CA ARG A 173 9.06 14.85 -48.39
C ARG A 173 8.88 15.80 -47.22
N ASN A 174 8.24 16.90 -47.58
CA ASN A 174 8.47 18.26 -47.17
C ASN A 174 7.26 18.83 -46.41
N ILE A 175 7.58 19.56 -45.35
CA ILE A 175 6.97 20.69 -44.63
C ILE A 175 5.66 21.32 -45.20
N ASN A 176 4.63 21.46 -44.34
CA ASN A 176 3.91 22.73 -44.01
C ASN A 176 2.80 22.41 -42.98
N ALA A 177 2.75 23.00 -41.78
CA ALA A 177 2.63 24.41 -41.35
C ALA A 177 1.17 24.92 -41.31
N GLN A 178 0.66 25.08 -40.07
CA GLN A 178 -0.45 25.88 -39.54
C GLN A 178 -0.98 25.10 -38.31
N GLY A 179 -1.00 25.57 -37.07
CA GLY A 179 -0.91 26.91 -36.51
C GLY A 179 -2.02 27.07 -35.47
N GLN A 180 -1.88 26.50 -34.27
CA GLN A 180 -2.62 26.94 -33.08
C GLN A 180 -2.06 26.31 -31.80
N VAL A 181 -1.68 27.17 -30.86
CA VAL A 181 -1.15 26.82 -29.53
C VAL A 181 -2.22 27.18 -28.50
N PRO A 182 -2.50 26.28 -27.54
CA PRO A 182 -2.80 26.71 -26.18
C PRO A 182 -1.71 26.24 -25.21
N ALA A 183 -1.34 27.15 -24.31
CA ALA A 183 -0.34 26.97 -23.27
C ALA A 183 -0.68 25.80 -22.33
N VAL A 184 0.28 24.90 -22.15
CA VAL A 184 0.28 23.88 -21.11
C VAL A 184 1.09 24.43 -19.93
N VAL A 185 0.38 24.80 -18.87
CA VAL A 185 0.97 25.02 -17.54
C VAL A 185 1.28 23.63 -16.98
N ARG A 186 2.57 23.26 -16.97
CA ARG A 186 3.05 22.02 -16.34
C ARG A 186 3.87 22.37 -15.10
N THR A 187 3.42 21.77 -14.01
CA THR A 187 3.78 21.91 -12.60
C THR A 187 5.23 21.52 -12.30
N GLN A 188 5.96 22.41 -11.60
CA GLN A 188 7.29 22.16 -10.99
C GLN A 188 7.16 21.56 -9.58
N MET A 189 6.50 20.40 -9.40
CA MET A 189 6.37 19.77 -8.07
C MET A 189 6.94 18.35 -7.95
N GLU A 190 7.58 17.80 -8.98
CA GLU A 190 8.09 16.42 -8.95
C GLU A 190 9.60 16.29 -8.71
N THR A 191 10.34 17.40 -8.52
CA THR A 191 11.81 17.33 -8.42
C THR A 191 12.36 17.38 -6.99
N GLU A 192 11.58 17.81 -5.99
CA GLU A 192 12.06 17.86 -4.60
C GLU A 192 11.85 16.55 -3.82
N HIS A 193 10.85 15.74 -4.15
CA HIS A 193 10.58 14.49 -3.43
C HIS A 193 11.55 13.34 -3.78
N GLN A 194 12.17 13.39 -4.96
CA GLN A 194 13.20 12.42 -5.34
C GLN A 194 14.55 12.67 -4.63
N LYS A 195 14.85 13.90 -4.21
CA LYS A 195 16.11 14.20 -3.54
C LYS A 195 16.14 13.73 -2.08
N GLU A 196 15.00 13.82 -1.39
CA GLU A 196 14.90 13.39 0.02
C GLU A 196 14.99 11.86 0.18
N THR A 197 14.52 11.11 -0.81
CA THR A 197 14.56 9.64 -0.77
C THR A 197 15.99 9.09 -0.95
N VAL A 198 16.84 9.77 -1.73
CA VAL A 198 18.24 9.34 -1.96
C VAL A 198 19.12 9.60 -0.73
N GLU A 199 18.89 10.71 0.00
CA GLU A 199 19.68 11.03 1.19
C GLU A 199 19.39 10.07 2.37
N LYS A 200 18.14 9.60 2.52
CA LYS A 200 17.79 8.61 3.56
C LYS A 200 18.35 7.22 3.27
N GLN A 201 18.49 6.84 2.01
CA GLN A 201 19.09 5.56 1.62
C GLN A 201 20.59 5.53 1.92
N GLN A 202 21.30 6.62 1.63
CA GLN A 202 22.74 6.74 1.87
C GLN A 202 23.10 6.64 3.37
N GLN A 203 22.27 7.23 4.24
CA GLN A 203 22.50 7.21 5.68
C GLN A 203 22.31 5.82 6.31
N ALA A 204 21.42 4.99 5.75
CA ALA A 204 21.23 3.62 6.22
C ALA A 204 22.40 2.70 5.85
N ASP A 205 23.00 2.89 4.66
CA ASP A 205 24.14 2.09 4.20
C ASP A 205 25.42 2.39 5.00
N ASP A 206 25.62 3.64 5.42
CA ASP A 206 26.75 4.05 6.27
C ASP A 206 26.66 3.46 7.70
N GLU A 207 25.45 3.29 8.23
CA GLU A 207 25.24 2.67 9.56
C GLU A 207 25.57 1.17 9.54
N ILE A 208 25.27 0.47 8.43
CA ILE A 208 25.60 -0.94 8.25
C ILE A 208 27.12 -1.15 8.13
N GLN A 209 27.86 -0.27 7.45
CA GLN A 209 29.33 -0.37 7.36
C GLN A 209 30.03 -0.19 8.73
N ASN A 210 29.50 0.69 9.58
CA ASN A 210 30.08 0.91 10.92
C ASN A 210 29.88 -0.28 11.87
N LEU A 211 28.77 -1.03 11.71
CA LEU A 211 28.52 -2.26 12.49
C LEU A 211 29.51 -3.38 12.12
N HIS A 212 29.86 -3.53 10.84
CA HIS A 212 30.83 -4.54 10.41
C HIS A 212 32.26 -4.23 10.86
N THR A 213 32.63 -2.95 11.00
CA THR A 213 33.97 -2.56 11.47
C THR A 213 34.15 -2.84 12.96
N SER A 214 33.07 -2.76 13.75
CA SER A 214 33.11 -2.98 15.20
C SER A 214 33.29 -4.45 15.60
N GLN A 215 32.86 -5.40 14.77
CA GLN A 215 32.98 -6.84 15.06
C GLN A 215 34.40 -7.39 14.87
N ASN A 216 35.24 -6.76 14.04
CA ASN A 216 36.62 -7.23 13.81
C ASN A 216 37.61 -6.84 14.91
N THR A 217 37.23 -5.98 15.86
CA THR A 217 38.14 -5.53 16.93
C THR A 217 38.09 -6.43 18.17
N VAL A 218 37.06 -7.29 18.32
CA VAL A 218 36.86 -8.11 19.53
C VAL A 218 37.57 -9.49 19.45
N SER A 219 37.97 -9.96 18.26
CA SER A 219 38.65 -11.26 18.11
C SER A 219 40.17 -11.24 18.35
N SER A 220 40.76 -10.10 18.75
CA SER A 220 42.21 -9.94 18.88
C SER A 220 42.76 -10.04 20.32
N GLN A 221 41.94 -10.28 21.35
CA GLN A 221 42.37 -10.15 22.76
C GLN A 221 42.40 -11.42 23.60
N ASN A 222 42.14 -12.62 23.05
CA ASN A 222 42.07 -13.85 23.86
C ASN A 222 43.27 -14.81 23.77
N ASP A 223 44.36 -14.45 23.10
CA ASP A 223 45.60 -15.26 23.08
C ASP A 223 46.73 -14.59 23.87
N ALA A 224 46.55 -14.48 25.18
CA ALA A 224 47.68 -14.35 26.08
C ALA A 224 47.33 -14.89 27.47
N THR A 225 48.21 -15.73 28.00
CA THR A 225 48.33 -16.19 29.39
C THR A 225 47.53 -17.44 29.75
N PHE A 226 48.21 -18.59 29.86
CA PHE A 226 48.51 -19.21 31.16
C PHE A 226 49.54 -20.36 30.98
N VAL A 227 50.70 -20.16 31.61
CA VAL A 227 51.74 -21.16 31.94
C VAL A 227 51.50 -21.56 33.39
#